data_AF-A0A961ZK05-F1
#
_entry.id   AF-A0A961ZK05-F1
#
_cell.length_a   1.000
_cell.length_b   1.000
_cell.length_c   1.000
_cell.angle_alpha   90.00
_cell.angle_beta   90.00
_cell.angle_gamma   90.00
#
_symmetry.space_group_name_H-M   'P 1'
#
loop_
_entity.id
_entity.type
_entity.pdbx_description
1 polymer ?
#
loop_
_entity_poly.entity_id
_entity_poly.type
_entity_poly.pdbx_seq_one_letter_code
_entity_poly.pdbx_strand_id
1 'polypeptide(L)'
;MLGRTFWQRFVGVMVACAAIVGATPAAHAAAGVGSAGEAGAVTVGRPVFSLPIDCAPGRTCFIQNNVDMQPGTGAADFRCGSTAYDGHTGVDFRLHSLAAAAAGVEVRAAAPGVVKATREGMADRVPPRAEHAAMSKLACGNAVIVDHGGGWRTIYCHLRRGSVRVRSGDRVTRGQPLGLVGYSGIAEFAHLHFEVRHRDTVVDPSSGNPHGTPCRATPDVTSDAASGSAAASLWSEDVRTLVAYRNGEIIAAGFAGAEEPVKAMEKDHAVPPPTAASEVLLFYVRAINLKRGDRVTIKIRAPDGRDFRSFTQTLGANKAVSAIFTGKRRTKPRWMAGRYVGSVEITRGAAVIARREGVTLDIAER
;
A
#
# COMPACT_ATOMS: atom_id res chain seq x y z
N MET A 1 11.56 8.55 50.44
CA MET A 1 10.15 8.87 50.18
C MET A 1 9.83 8.49 48.75
N LEU A 2 8.90 7.53 48.56
CA LEU A 2 8.15 7.14 47.33
C LEU A 2 9.00 6.84 46.07
N GLY A 3 8.98 5.66 45.45
CA GLY A 3 8.01 4.57 45.45
C GLY A 3 7.89 4.05 44.01
N ARG A 4 8.29 2.79 43.79
CA ARG A 4 8.28 2.04 42.53
C ARG A 4 6.90 1.99 41.86
N THR A 5 6.84 2.11 40.53
CA THR A 5 6.18 1.21 39.53
C THR A 5 5.75 2.01 38.27
N PHE A 6 6.48 1.85 37.16
CA PHE A 6 6.04 2.31 35.83
C PHE A 6 6.46 1.29 34.76
N TRP A 7 5.93 0.08 34.91
CA TRP A 7 6.02 -1.00 33.92
C TRP A 7 4.67 -1.69 33.89
N GLN A 8 3.80 -1.24 32.96
CA GLN A 8 2.65 -1.95 32.39
C GLN A 8 1.78 -0.92 31.66
N ARG A 9 1.82 -0.95 30.32
CA ARG A 9 0.73 -0.56 29.39
C ARG A 9 1.23 -0.72 27.95
N PHE A 10 1.32 -1.97 27.51
CA PHE A 10 1.52 -2.35 26.11
C PHE A 10 0.64 -3.57 25.81
N VAL A 11 -0.69 -3.41 25.82
CA VAL A 11 -1.67 -4.34 25.21
C VAL A 11 -2.96 -3.56 24.90
N GLY A 12 -3.55 -3.79 23.72
CA GLY A 12 -4.90 -3.32 23.32
C GLY A 12 -4.84 -2.13 22.34
N VAL A 13 -5.40 -2.15 21.13
CA VAL A 13 -6.60 -2.85 20.62
C VAL A 13 -6.38 -3.14 19.12
N MET A 14 -6.33 -4.42 18.76
CA MET A 14 -6.57 -4.95 17.42
C MET A 14 -7.80 -5.84 17.53
N VAL A 15 -8.74 -5.62 16.62
CA VAL A 15 -9.88 -6.45 16.18
C VAL A 15 -10.99 -5.47 15.80
N ALA A 16 -11.17 -5.24 14.51
CA ALA A 16 -12.36 -4.59 13.97
C ALA A 16 -12.55 -4.92 12.49
N CYS A 17 -12.94 -6.16 12.19
CA CYS A 17 -13.71 -6.46 10.99
C CYS A 17 -14.41 -7.83 11.09
N ALA A 18 -15.20 -8.03 12.14
CA ALA A 18 -16.13 -9.15 12.23
C ALA A 18 -17.34 -8.76 13.10
N ALA A 19 -18.41 -8.22 12.49
CA ALA A 19 -19.77 -8.23 13.05
C ALA A 19 -20.79 -7.56 12.11
N ILE A 20 -21.45 -8.35 11.25
CA ILE A 20 -22.79 -8.14 10.66
C ILE A 20 -23.31 -9.56 10.35
N VAL A 21 -24.46 -10.12 10.76
CA VAL A 21 -25.64 -9.78 11.59
C VAL A 21 -26.25 -11.14 11.99
N GLY A 22 -26.79 -11.24 13.22
CA GLY A 22 -27.70 -12.31 13.61
C GLY A 22 -29.15 -11.92 13.34
N ALA A 23 -29.93 -12.82 12.75
CA ALA A 23 -31.39 -12.83 12.81
C ALA A 23 -31.88 -14.27 12.62
N THR A 24 -32.59 -14.80 13.62
CA THR A 24 -33.39 -16.02 13.53
C THR A 24 -34.66 -15.76 12.73
N PRO A 25 -35.20 -16.80 12.07
CA PRO A 25 -36.63 -17.04 12.22
C PRO A 25 -36.98 -18.50 12.50
N ALA A 26 -38.14 -18.65 13.13
CA ALA A 26 -38.73 -19.88 13.61
C ALA A 26 -39.10 -20.87 12.49
N ALA A 27 -39.08 -22.16 12.87
CA ALA A 27 -39.51 -23.29 12.08
C ALA A 27 -41.03 -23.26 11.81
N HIS A 28 -41.44 -23.62 10.59
CA HIS A 28 -42.70 -24.29 10.28
C HIS A 28 -42.43 -25.32 9.18
N ALA A 29 -42.88 -26.55 9.42
CA ALA A 29 -42.79 -27.67 8.48
C ALA A 29 -44.07 -27.78 7.65
N ALA A 30 -43.96 -28.10 6.37
CA ALA A 30 -44.88 -28.98 5.64
C ALA A 30 -44.31 -29.37 4.26
N ALA A 31 -44.59 -30.62 3.89
CA ALA A 31 -44.04 -31.35 2.76
C ALA A 31 -44.60 -30.93 1.39
N GLY A 32 -43.80 -31.20 0.35
CA GLY A 32 -44.22 -31.15 -1.05
C GLY A 32 -43.09 -31.64 -1.95
N VAL A 33 -43.10 -32.94 -2.28
CA VAL A 33 -42.16 -33.55 -3.24
C VAL A 33 -42.65 -33.20 -4.65
N GLY A 34 -41.97 -32.23 -5.27
CA GLY A 34 -42.07 -31.94 -6.70
C GLY A 34 -40.68 -32.05 -7.30
N SER A 35 -40.50 -32.95 -8.27
CA SER A 35 -39.23 -33.15 -8.98
C SER A 35 -38.83 -31.90 -9.76
N ALA A 36 -37.96 -31.08 -9.18
CA ALA A 36 -37.26 -30.03 -9.91
C ALA A 36 -36.12 -30.69 -10.70
N GLY A 37 -36.15 -30.52 -12.03
CA GLY A 37 -35.02 -30.86 -12.88
C GLY A 37 -33.76 -30.16 -12.37
N GLU A 38 -32.65 -30.90 -12.34
CA GLU A 38 -31.33 -30.37 -12.01
C GLU A 38 -30.98 -29.24 -12.96
N ALA A 39 -31.22 -28.00 -12.53
CA ALA A 39 -30.50 -26.86 -13.06
C ALA A 39 -29.04 -27.09 -12.70
N GLY A 40 -28.25 -27.55 -13.68
CA GLY A 40 -26.82 -27.77 -13.52
C GLY A 40 -26.19 -26.54 -12.89
N ALA A 41 -25.62 -26.71 -11.70
CA ALA A 41 -24.92 -25.64 -11.01
C ALA A 41 -23.82 -25.13 -11.94
N VAL A 42 -23.99 -23.92 -12.46
CA VAL A 42 -22.94 -23.23 -13.20
C VAL A 42 -21.76 -23.14 -12.25
N THR A 43 -20.72 -23.92 -12.50
CA THR A 43 -19.47 -23.86 -11.77
C THR A 43 -18.80 -22.55 -12.13
N VAL A 44 -19.12 -21.50 -11.36
CA VAL A 44 -18.43 -20.22 -11.46
C VAL A 44 -16.97 -20.49 -11.10
N GLY A 45 -16.11 -20.42 -12.11
CA GLY A 45 -14.68 -20.64 -11.97
C GLY A 45 -14.06 -19.66 -10.99
N ARG A 46 -12.88 -20.01 -10.47
CA ARG A 46 -12.08 -19.13 -9.61
C ARG A 46 -11.76 -17.84 -10.37
N PRO A 47 -12.07 -16.65 -9.83
CA PRO A 47 -11.89 -15.39 -10.54
C PRO A 47 -10.41 -15.08 -10.73
N VAL A 48 -10.11 -14.34 -11.80
CA VAL A 48 -8.78 -13.82 -12.10
C VAL A 48 -8.88 -12.29 -12.18
N PHE A 49 -8.03 -11.60 -11.43
CA PHE A 49 -8.12 -10.16 -11.18
C PHE A 49 -7.10 -9.35 -11.99
N SER A 50 -7.58 -8.31 -12.67
CA SER A 50 -6.76 -7.19 -13.16
C SER A 50 -6.24 -6.33 -12.02
N LEU A 51 -5.29 -5.43 -12.35
CA LEU A 51 -4.89 -4.35 -11.47
C LEU A 51 -6.13 -3.48 -11.14
N PRO A 52 -6.49 -3.30 -9.85
CA PRO A 52 -7.73 -2.63 -9.46
C PRO A 52 -7.61 -1.09 -9.43
N ILE A 53 -6.50 -0.55 -9.94
CA ILE A 53 -6.13 0.85 -9.83
C ILE A 53 -5.43 1.32 -11.11
N ASP A 54 -5.74 2.52 -11.57
CA ASP A 54 -5.15 3.13 -12.76
C ASP A 54 -3.83 3.82 -12.44
N CYS A 55 -2.80 3.02 -12.18
CA CYS A 55 -1.46 3.50 -11.90
C CYS A 55 -0.42 2.56 -12.50
N ALA A 56 0.83 3.00 -12.47
CA ALA A 56 2.00 2.18 -12.76
C ALA A 56 2.68 1.77 -11.44
N PRO A 57 2.51 0.50 -10.99
CA PRO A 57 3.21 -0.03 -9.82
C PRO A 57 4.73 0.17 -9.91
N GLY A 58 5.35 0.57 -8.80
CA GLY A 58 6.77 0.90 -8.71
C GLY A 58 7.15 2.26 -9.32
N ARG A 59 6.18 3.02 -9.86
CA ARG A 59 6.42 4.37 -10.42
C ARG A 59 5.50 5.43 -9.88
N THR A 60 4.19 5.18 -9.91
CA THR A 60 3.14 6.14 -9.51
C THR A 60 2.28 5.63 -8.36
N CYS A 61 2.30 4.33 -8.13
CA CYS A 61 1.75 3.67 -6.95
C CYS A 61 2.67 2.54 -6.49
N PHE A 62 2.51 2.13 -5.23
CA PHE A 62 3.39 1.16 -4.57
C PHE A 62 2.58 0.25 -3.65
N ILE A 63 2.99 -1.00 -3.50
CA ILE A 63 2.36 -1.90 -2.53
C ILE A 63 2.96 -1.61 -1.16
N GLN A 64 2.17 -0.96 -0.29
CA GLN A 64 2.59 -0.67 1.07
C GLN A 64 2.36 -1.87 1.99
N ASN A 65 1.18 -2.48 1.90
CA ASN A 65 0.77 -3.60 2.74
C ASN A 65 0.14 -4.69 1.87
N ASN A 66 0.41 -5.94 2.21
CA ASN A 66 -0.21 -7.17 1.71
C ASN A 66 -1.08 -7.76 2.82
N VAL A 67 -1.87 -8.79 2.48
CA VAL A 67 -2.71 -9.49 3.46
C VAL A 67 -1.82 -10.06 4.57
N ASP A 68 -2.25 -9.86 5.81
CA ASP A 68 -1.64 -10.51 6.96
C ASP A 68 -2.01 -11.99 6.96
N MET A 69 -1.03 -12.86 6.78
CA MET A 69 -1.20 -14.31 6.78
C MET A 69 -0.94 -14.91 8.16
N GLN A 70 -0.43 -14.13 9.11
CA GLN A 70 -0.07 -14.57 10.47
C GLN A 70 -0.61 -13.58 11.52
N PRO A 71 -1.93 -13.55 11.74
CA PRO A 71 -2.55 -12.64 12.70
C PRO A 71 -1.97 -12.74 14.12
N GLY A 72 -1.82 -11.59 14.77
CA GLY A 72 -1.19 -11.40 16.07
C GLY A 72 0.14 -10.65 16.00
N THR A 73 0.89 -10.67 17.12
CA THR A 73 2.14 -9.88 17.30
C THR A 73 3.27 -10.17 16.30
N GLY A 74 3.10 -11.15 15.42
CA GLY A 74 4.04 -11.57 14.37
C GLY A 74 3.53 -11.40 12.95
N ALA A 75 2.59 -10.47 12.70
CA ALA A 75 2.01 -10.20 11.38
C ALA A 75 3.01 -10.33 10.24
N ALA A 76 2.64 -11.13 9.25
CA ALA A 76 3.52 -11.49 8.15
C ALA A 76 2.75 -11.64 6.85
N ASP A 77 3.33 -11.13 5.76
CA ASP A 77 2.75 -11.29 4.44
C ASP A 77 2.87 -12.73 3.91
N PHE A 78 2.32 -13.02 2.73
CA PHE A 78 2.35 -14.35 2.10
C PHE A 78 3.76 -14.93 1.84
N ARG A 79 4.81 -14.11 1.91
CA ARG A 79 6.23 -14.50 1.81
C ARG A 79 6.95 -14.53 3.16
N CYS A 80 6.22 -14.44 4.27
CA CYS A 80 6.75 -14.27 5.61
C CYS A 80 7.60 -13.01 5.80
N GLY A 81 7.38 -12.00 4.96
CA GLY A 81 7.97 -10.69 5.16
C GLY A 81 7.09 -9.78 6.01
N SER A 82 7.58 -8.56 6.21
CA SER A 82 6.93 -7.58 7.09
C SER A 82 6.14 -6.53 6.30
N THR A 83 5.75 -6.82 5.06
CA THR A 83 4.91 -5.91 4.26
C THR A 83 3.45 -6.13 4.59
N ALA A 84 3.13 -6.19 5.88
CA ALA A 84 1.81 -6.36 6.44
C ALA A 84 1.84 -5.84 7.89
N TYR A 85 0.66 -5.56 8.45
CA TYR A 85 0.49 -5.29 9.87
C TYR A 85 -0.67 -6.15 10.40
N ASP A 86 -0.72 -6.35 11.72
CA ASP A 86 -1.67 -7.31 12.31
C ASP A 86 -3.13 -6.94 11.99
N GLY A 87 -3.83 -7.91 11.40
CA GLY A 87 -5.22 -7.80 10.98
C GLY A 87 -5.42 -7.08 9.64
N HIS A 88 -4.38 -6.85 8.85
CA HIS A 88 -4.53 -6.27 7.51
C HIS A 88 -5.16 -7.28 6.53
N THR A 89 -6.29 -6.93 5.93
CA THR A 89 -7.14 -7.87 5.17
C THR A 89 -7.01 -7.78 3.64
N GLY A 90 -6.18 -6.87 3.12
CA GLY A 90 -6.14 -6.59 1.69
C GLY A 90 -4.73 -6.28 1.18
N VAL A 91 -4.69 -5.67 0.00
CA VAL A 91 -3.48 -5.09 -0.60
C VAL A 91 -3.66 -3.59 -0.70
N ASP A 92 -2.73 -2.84 -0.12
CA ASP A 92 -2.73 -1.38 -0.14
C ASP A 92 -1.87 -0.85 -1.27
N PHE A 93 -2.52 -0.35 -2.32
CA PHE A 93 -1.89 0.39 -3.40
C PHE A 93 -1.77 1.87 -3.03
N ARG A 94 -0.64 2.21 -2.42
CA ARG A 94 -0.26 3.57 -2.00
C ARG A 94 -0.01 4.48 -3.19
N LEU A 95 -0.52 5.70 -3.14
CA LEU A 95 -0.09 6.80 -4.00
C LEU A 95 1.05 7.60 -3.36
N HIS A 96 1.77 8.38 -4.17
CA HIS A 96 2.89 9.21 -3.69
C HIS A 96 2.54 10.20 -2.60
N SER A 97 1.32 10.74 -2.67
CA SER A 97 0.85 11.83 -1.82
C SER A 97 -0.66 12.02 -1.93
N LEU A 98 -1.23 12.84 -1.03
CA LEU A 98 -2.62 13.28 -1.13
C LEU A 98 -2.86 14.13 -2.40
N ALA A 99 -1.87 14.89 -2.86
CA ALA A 99 -1.94 15.64 -4.11
C ALA A 99 -2.04 14.73 -5.35
N ALA A 100 -1.30 13.61 -5.37
CA ALA A 100 -1.44 12.60 -6.43
C ALA A 100 -2.86 11.99 -6.42
N ALA A 101 -3.41 11.75 -5.23
CA ALA A 101 -4.80 11.32 -5.10
C ALA A 101 -5.73 12.38 -5.67
N ALA A 102 -5.57 13.65 -5.30
CA ALA A 102 -6.39 14.78 -5.73
C ALA A 102 -6.40 15.00 -7.26
N ALA A 103 -5.27 14.73 -7.93
CA ALA A 103 -5.16 14.76 -9.39
C ALA A 103 -6.07 13.73 -10.10
N GLY A 104 -6.53 12.70 -9.38
CA GLY A 104 -7.47 11.71 -9.88
C GLY A 104 -6.77 10.45 -10.35
N VAL A 105 -6.86 9.39 -9.55
CA VAL A 105 -6.43 8.03 -9.91
C VAL A 105 -7.66 7.15 -9.87
N GLU A 106 -8.00 6.50 -10.99
CA GLU A 106 -9.20 5.66 -11.06
C GLU A 106 -9.03 4.35 -10.29
N VAL A 107 -10.08 3.96 -9.57
CA VAL A 107 -10.27 2.60 -9.06
C VAL A 107 -11.07 1.83 -10.10
N ARG A 108 -10.59 0.64 -10.48
CA ARG A 108 -11.15 -0.18 -11.57
C ARG A 108 -11.65 -1.52 -11.03
N ALA A 109 -12.78 -2.01 -11.54
CA ALA A 109 -13.27 -3.34 -11.21
C ALA A 109 -12.26 -4.41 -11.67
N ALA A 110 -11.72 -5.17 -10.72
CA ALA A 110 -10.67 -6.13 -10.99
C ALA A 110 -11.14 -7.31 -11.86
N ALA A 111 -12.43 -7.68 -11.77
CA ALA A 111 -13.07 -8.71 -12.57
C ALA A 111 -14.57 -8.37 -12.78
N PRO A 112 -15.26 -8.99 -13.76
CA PRO A 112 -16.68 -8.79 -13.96
C PRO A 112 -17.49 -9.25 -12.74
N GLY A 113 -18.63 -8.62 -12.50
CA GLY A 113 -19.50 -8.99 -11.38
C GLY A 113 -20.72 -8.10 -11.22
N VAL A 114 -21.40 -8.23 -10.09
CA VAL A 114 -22.53 -7.38 -9.69
C VAL A 114 -22.12 -6.59 -8.46
N VAL A 115 -22.35 -5.28 -8.47
CA VAL A 115 -22.11 -4.43 -7.30
C VAL A 115 -23.09 -4.84 -6.20
N LYS A 116 -22.55 -5.39 -5.12
CA LYS A 116 -23.34 -5.85 -3.97
C LYS A 116 -23.73 -4.69 -3.08
N ALA A 117 -22.79 -3.81 -2.78
CA ALA A 117 -23.00 -2.67 -1.90
C ALA A 117 -22.02 -1.54 -2.22
N THR A 118 -22.42 -0.33 -1.86
CA THR A 118 -21.60 0.88 -1.93
C THR A 118 -21.73 1.67 -0.64
N ARG A 119 -20.70 2.42 -0.29
CA ARG A 119 -20.76 3.45 0.75
C ARG A 119 -20.12 4.73 0.22
N GLU A 120 -20.75 5.86 0.50
CA GLU A 120 -20.33 7.18 0.02
C GLU A 120 -20.64 8.25 1.09
N GLY A 121 -20.03 9.42 0.97
CA GLY A 121 -20.25 10.59 1.83
C GLY A 121 -19.21 10.81 2.93
N MET A 122 -18.31 9.85 3.17
CA MET A 122 -17.23 9.98 4.14
C MET A 122 -16.17 10.96 3.63
N ALA A 123 -15.79 11.95 4.44
CA ALA A 123 -14.77 12.91 4.07
C ALA A 123 -13.39 12.25 3.92
N ASP A 124 -12.63 12.72 2.93
CA ASP A 124 -11.20 12.46 2.82
C ASP A 124 -10.47 13.27 3.90
N ARG A 125 -10.12 12.61 5.00
CA ARG A 125 -9.33 13.17 6.10
C ARG A 125 -8.56 12.04 6.78
N VAL A 126 -7.39 12.35 7.33
CA VAL A 126 -6.68 11.43 8.21
C VAL A 126 -7.25 11.58 9.62
N PRO A 127 -8.03 10.61 10.15
CA PRO A 127 -8.56 10.72 11.49
C PRO A 127 -7.45 10.61 12.55
N PRO A 128 -7.54 11.34 13.67
CA PRO A 128 -6.71 11.10 14.84
C PRO A 128 -6.86 9.65 15.35
N ARG A 129 -5.76 9.07 15.84
CA ARG A 129 -5.75 7.69 16.36
C ARG A 129 -6.79 7.43 17.46
N ALA A 130 -7.12 8.44 18.26
CA ALA A 130 -8.15 8.35 19.30
C ALA A 130 -9.55 8.04 18.75
N GLU A 131 -9.83 8.38 17.49
CA GLU A 131 -11.14 8.12 16.85
C GLU A 131 -11.25 6.70 16.25
N HIS A 132 -10.13 5.98 16.07
CA HIS A 132 -10.10 4.73 15.30
C HIS A 132 -11.05 3.66 15.87
N ALA A 133 -11.09 3.49 17.20
CA ALA A 133 -11.96 2.50 17.83
C ALA A 133 -13.45 2.76 17.55
N ALA A 134 -13.87 4.02 17.66
CA ALA A 134 -15.24 4.45 17.38
C ALA A 134 -15.58 4.36 15.88
N MET A 135 -14.59 4.50 15.00
CA MET A 135 -14.73 4.43 13.55
C MET A 135 -14.60 3.02 12.96
N SER A 136 -14.46 1.97 13.78
CA SER A 136 -14.27 0.58 13.33
C SER A 136 -15.21 0.13 12.20
N LYS A 137 -16.52 0.41 12.33
CA LYS A 137 -17.53 0.08 11.29
C LYS A 137 -17.41 0.90 10.00
N LEU A 138 -16.66 2.01 10.07
CA LEU A 138 -16.41 2.96 8.98
C LEU A 138 -14.96 2.89 8.48
N ALA A 139 -14.16 1.91 8.93
CA ALA A 139 -12.74 1.81 8.64
C ALA A 139 -12.44 1.89 7.14
N CYS A 140 -13.19 1.14 6.33
CA CYS A 140 -13.06 1.08 4.88
C CYS A 140 -13.50 2.37 4.13
N GLY A 141 -14.05 3.40 4.81
CA GLY A 141 -14.38 4.68 4.17
C GLY A 141 -15.43 4.56 3.06
N ASN A 142 -15.39 5.42 2.04
CA ASN A 142 -16.20 5.22 0.84
C ASN A 142 -15.72 3.97 0.12
N ALA A 143 -16.65 3.14 -0.35
CA ALA A 143 -16.30 1.80 -0.79
C ALA A 143 -17.27 1.23 -1.82
N VAL A 144 -16.78 0.26 -2.58
CA VAL A 144 -17.58 -0.58 -3.48
C VAL A 144 -17.29 -2.04 -3.14
N ILE A 145 -18.32 -2.89 -3.12
CA ILE A 145 -18.20 -4.34 -3.02
C ILE A 145 -18.76 -4.95 -4.29
N VAL A 146 -17.96 -5.75 -4.99
CA VAL A 146 -18.38 -6.48 -6.20
C VAL A 146 -18.47 -7.97 -5.89
N ASP A 147 -19.62 -8.57 -6.17
CA ASP A 147 -19.86 -10.01 -6.11
C ASP A 147 -19.56 -10.63 -7.48
N HIS A 148 -18.67 -11.63 -7.50
CA HIS A 148 -18.23 -12.31 -8.71
C HIS A 148 -18.92 -13.67 -8.91
N GLY A 149 -19.85 -14.05 -8.03
CA GLY A 149 -20.44 -15.38 -7.99
C GLY A 149 -19.54 -16.41 -7.30
N GLY A 150 -20.08 -17.62 -7.08
CA GLY A 150 -19.34 -18.71 -6.43
C GLY A 150 -18.88 -18.43 -4.99
N GLY A 151 -19.36 -17.35 -4.37
CA GLY A 151 -18.93 -16.88 -3.05
C GLY A 151 -17.74 -15.93 -3.07
N TRP A 152 -17.23 -15.54 -4.25
CA TRP A 152 -16.12 -14.61 -4.40
C TRP A 152 -16.59 -13.16 -4.40
N ARG A 153 -15.88 -12.30 -3.66
CA ARG A 153 -16.14 -10.85 -3.64
C ARG A 153 -14.85 -10.07 -3.61
N THR A 154 -14.85 -8.89 -4.23
CA THR A 154 -13.80 -7.88 -4.05
C THR A 154 -14.36 -6.66 -3.35
N ILE A 155 -13.55 -6.05 -2.49
CA ILE A 155 -13.89 -4.85 -1.73
C ILE A 155 -12.83 -3.79 -2.06
N TYR A 156 -13.30 -2.61 -2.44
CA TYR A 156 -12.50 -1.46 -2.81
C TYR A 156 -12.77 -0.37 -1.78
N CYS A 157 -11.81 -0.05 -0.93
CA CYS A 157 -11.96 0.87 0.20
C CYS A 157 -11.21 2.20 -0.02
N HIS A 158 -11.49 3.16 0.85
CA HIS A 158 -10.85 4.48 0.91
C HIS A 158 -11.05 5.33 -0.35
N LEU A 159 -12.16 5.13 -1.07
CA LEU A 159 -12.47 5.92 -2.25
C LEU A 159 -12.68 7.40 -1.86
N ARG A 160 -12.38 8.29 -2.81
CA ARG A 160 -12.60 9.73 -2.63
C ARG A 160 -14.07 10.03 -2.45
N ARG A 161 -14.40 10.94 -1.54
CA ARG A 161 -15.78 11.43 -1.34
C ARG A 161 -16.39 11.94 -2.64
N GLY A 162 -17.59 11.48 -2.94
CA GLY A 162 -18.39 11.88 -4.09
C GLY A 162 -17.85 11.34 -5.42
N SER A 163 -17.00 10.30 -5.39
CA SER A 163 -16.39 9.75 -6.60
C SER A 163 -16.94 8.39 -7.01
N VAL A 164 -17.71 7.70 -6.16
CA VAL A 164 -18.29 6.39 -6.49
C VAL A 164 -19.23 6.51 -7.70
N ARG A 165 -18.97 5.73 -8.75
CA ARG A 165 -19.65 5.81 -10.07
C ARG A 165 -20.72 4.73 -10.29
N VAL A 166 -20.90 3.83 -9.33
CA VAL A 166 -21.78 2.67 -9.42
C VAL A 166 -22.72 2.60 -8.22
N ARG A 167 -23.77 1.80 -8.32
CA ARG A 167 -24.73 1.53 -7.24
C ARG A 167 -25.00 0.03 -7.10
N SER A 168 -25.57 -0.36 -5.96
CA SER A 168 -25.98 -1.76 -5.73
C SER A 168 -26.89 -2.25 -6.86
N GLY A 169 -26.63 -3.46 -7.33
CA GLY A 169 -27.32 -4.10 -8.45
C GLY A 169 -26.69 -3.87 -9.83
N ASP A 170 -25.81 -2.88 -9.99
CA ASP A 170 -25.15 -2.63 -11.28
C ASP A 170 -24.25 -3.82 -11.66
N ARG A 171 -24.26 -4.20 -12.94
CA ARG A 171 -23.26 -5.11 -13.51
C ARG A 171 -22.03 -4.31 -13.92
N VAL A 172 -20.86 -4.82 -13.58
CA VAL A 172 -19.57 -4.22 -13.94
C VAL A 172 -18.72 -5.19 -14.75
N THR A 173 -17.94 -4.66 -15.68
CA THR A 173 -16.94 -5.43 -16.44
C THR A 173 -15.54 -5.22 -15.88
N ARG A 174 -14.59 -6.14 -16.16
CA ARG A 174 -13.16 -5.95 -15.85
C ARG A 174 -12.68 -4.59 -16.38
N GLY A 175 -11.96 -3.83 -15.56
CA GLY A 175 -11.41 -2.51 -15.91
C GLY A 175 -12.38 -1.34 -15.80
N GLN A 176 -13.69 -1.58 -15.59
CA GLN A 176 -14.69 -0.51 -15.48
C GLN A 176 -14.37 0.40 -14.29
N PRO A 177 -14.35 1.73 -14.47
CA PRO A 177 -14.16 2.67 -13.37
C PRO A 177 -15.25 2.54 -12.31
N LEU A 178 -14.86 2.41 -11.05
CA LEU A 178 -15.72 2.34 -9.87
C LEU A 178 -15.75 3.65 -9.08
N GLY A 179 -14.65 4.40 -9.12
CA GLY A 179 -14.49 5.69 -8.45
C GLY A 179 -13.05 6.18 -8.53
N LEU A 180 -12.67 7.09 -7.63
CA LEU A 180 -11.31 7.61 -7.52
C LEU A 180 -10.67 7.21 -6.20
N VAL A 181 -9.36 7.02 -6.20
CA VAL A 181 -8.58 6.83 -4.97
C VAL A 181 -8.68 8.08 -4.10
N GLY A 182 -8.92 7.86 -2.81
CA GLY A 182 -9.00 8.89 -1.78
C GLY A 182 -8.22 8.47 -0.52
N TYR A 183 -8.71 8.94 0.62
CA TYR A 183 -8.20 8.62 1.95
C TYR A 183 -9.31 8.78 3.00
N SER A 184 -10.52 8.32 2.64
CA SER A 184 -11.69 8.31 3.53
C SER A 184 -11.67 7.12 4.49
N GLY A 185 -12.36 7.22 5.63
CA GLY A 185 -12.37 6.18 6.65
C GLY A 185 -11.16 6.24 7.58
N ILE A 186 -10.61 5.08 7.95
CA ILE A 186 -9.35 4.98 8.71
C ILE A 186 -8.21 4.76 7.71
N ALA A 187 -7.69 5.87 7.17
CA ALA A 187 -6.56 5.88 6.24
C ALA A 187 -5.53 6.94 6.67
N GLU A 188 -4.25 6.55 6.73
CA GLU A 188 -3.15 7.46 7.13
C GLU A 188 -2.47 8.14 5.93
N PHE A 189 -2.74 7.66 4.72
CA PHE A 189 -2.22 8.15 3.45
C PHE A 189 -3.20 7.82 2.31
N ALA A 190 -3.04 8.43 1.15
CA ALA A 190 -3.87 8.12 0.00
C ALA A 190 -3.52 6.76 -0.62
N HIS A 191 -4.50 5.86 -0.67
CA HIS A 191 -4.33 4.52 -1.21
C HIS A 191 -5.65 3.88 -1.56
N LEU A 192 -5.60 2.86 -2.42
CA LEU A 192 -6.67 1.88 -2.56
C LEU A 192 -6.32 0.69 -1.65
N HIS A 193 -7.22 0.34 -0.74
CA HIS A 193 -7.21 -0.96 -0.10
C HIS A 193 -8.11 -1.91 -0.90
N PHE A 194 -7.50 -2.95 -1.47
CA PHE A 194 -8.16 -3.98 -2.28
C PHE A 194 -8.19 -5.31 -1.53
N GLU A 195 -9.38 -5.76 -1.15
CA GLU A 195 -9.57 -6.99 -0.40
C GLU A 195 -10.33 -8.02 -1.24
N VAL A 196 -9.88 -9.28 -1.17
CA VAL A 196 -10.54 -10.42 -1.81
C VAL A 196 -11.12 -11.32 -0.73
N ARG A 197 -12.37 -11.74 -0.90
CA ARG A 197 -13.00 -12.77 -0.05
C ARG A 197 -13.53 -13.93 -0.85
N HIS A 198 -13.49 -15.12 -0.27
CA HIS A 198 -14.24 -16.29 -0.69
C HIS A 198 -15.03 -16.84 0.48
N ARG A 199 -16.37 -16.83 0.38
CA ARG A 199 -17.30 -17.26 1.45
C ARG A 199 -16.96 -16.62 2.81
N ASP A 200 -16.79 -15.30 2.78
CA ASP A 200 -16.47 -14.43 3.91
C ASP A 200 -15.07 -14.57 4.54
N THR A 201 -14.26 -15.53 4.08
CA THR A 201 -12.83 -15.64 4.41
C THR A 201 -12.00 -14.75 3.49
N VAL A 202 -11.11 -13.94 4.08
CA VAL A 202 -10.11 -13.14 3.34
C VAL A 202 -9.15 -14.08 2.60
N VAL A 203 -8.80 -13.72 1.37
CA VAL A 203 -7.86 -14.46 0.53
C VAL A 203 -6.78 -13.52 0.04
N ASP A 204 -5.52 -13.90 0.21
CA ASP A 204 -4.39 -13.15 -0.36
C ASP A 204 -4.38 -13.33 -1.88
N PRO A 205 -4.47 -12.25 -2.69
CA PRO A 205 -4.57 -12.39 -4.14
C PRO A 205 -3.26 -12.87 -4.79
N SER A 206 -2.12 -12.65 -4.13
CA SER A 206 -0.80 -13.00 -4.66
C SER A 206 -0.53 -14.50 -4.59
N SER A 207 -0.82 -15.13 -3.45
CA SER A 207 -0.69 -16.56 -3.21
C SER A 207 -1.97 -17.35 -3.50
N GLY A 208 -3.12 -16.69 -3.44
CA GLY A 208 -4.44 -17.30 -3.55
C GLY A 208 -4.89 -18.08 -2.32
N ASN A 209 -4.15 -18.00 -1.22
CA ASN A 209 -4.41 -18.73 0.01
C ASN A 209 -5.35 -17.96 0.94
N PRO A 210 -6.20 -18.66 1.72
CA PRO A 210 -7.02 -18.02 2.74
C PRO A 210 -6.17 -17.46 3.89
N HIS A 211 -6.60 -16.33 4.45
CA HIS A 211 -6.03 -15.72 5.64
C HIS A 211 -5.85 -16.74 6.77
N GLY A 212 -4.72 -16.65 7.49
CA GLY A 212 -4.32 -17.63 8.51
C GLY A 212 -3.62 -18.88 7.97
N THR A 213 -3.53 -19.05 6.65
CA THR A 213 -2.64 -20.06 6.06
C THR A 213 -1.20 -19.66 6.36
N PRO A 214 -0.37 -20.55 6.93
CA PRO A 214 1.04 -20.25 7.19
C PRO A 214 1.73 -19.75 5.92
N CYS A 215 2.34 -18.56 6.02
CA CYS A 215 3.18 -18.03 4.95
C CYS A 215 4.35 -18.99 4.67
N ARG A 216 4.89 -18.94 3.45
CA ARG A 216 6.08 -19.70 3.07
C ARG A 216 7.21 -18.74 2.75
N ALA A 217 8.22 -18.74 3.61
CA ALA A 217 9.46 -18.03 3.35
C ALA A 217 10.13 -18.67 2.13
N THR A 218 10.30 -17.92 1.05
CA THR A 218 11.28 -18.29 0.03
C THR A 218 12.62 -17.69 0.40
N PRO A 219 13.70 -18.46 0.31
CA PRO A 219 15.02 -17.88 0.36
C PRO A 219 15.14 -16.88 -0.81
N ASP A 220 15.70 -15.72 -0.49
CA ASP A 220 16.07 -14.61 -1.36
C ASP A 220 15.01 -13.62 -1.84
N VAL A 221 15.34 -12.36 -1.55
CA VAL A 221 14.63 -11.09 -1.79
C VAL A 221 14.59 -10.71 -3.28
N THR A 222 14.98 -11.62 -4.17
CA THR A 222 15.11 -11.38 -5.62
C THR A 222 14.68 -12.58 -6.47
N SER A 223 14.15 -13.66 -5.89
CA SER A 223 13.72 -14.81 -6.71
C SER A 223 12.26 -14.63 -7.15
N ASP A 224 12.08 -14.48 -8.47
CA ASP A 224 10.79 -14.57 -9.18
C ASP A 224 10.09 -15.94 -9.02
N ALA A 225 10.66 -16.85 -8.22
CA ALA A 225 10.05 -18.11 -7.84
C ALA A 225 8.88 -17.83 -6.90
N ALA A 226 7.70 -17.69 -7.50
CA ALA A 226 6.40 -17.71 -6.86
C ALA A 226 6.33 -18.84 -5.80
N SER A 227 6.22 -18.48 -4.52
CA SER A 227 6.05 -19.45 -3.43
C SER A 227 4.62 -20.03 -3.35
N GLY A 228 3.72 -19.57 -4.21
CA GLY A 228 2.57 -20.30 -4.69
C GLY A 228 2.82 -20.64 -6.16
N SER A 229 2.37 -21.81 -6.64
CA SER A 229 2.45 -22.07 -8.07
C SER A 229 1.83 -20.89 -8.85
N ALA A 230 2.30 -20.59 -10.06
CA ALA A 230 1.63 -19.64 -10.93
C ALA A 230 0.13 -20.00 -11.15
N ALA A 231 -0.28 -21.25 -10.87
CA ALA A 231 -1.68 -21.66 -10.87
C ALA A 231 -2.47 -21.23 -9.61
N ALA A 232 -1.80 -20.86 -8.52
CA ALA A 232 -2.43 -20.48 -7.26
C ALA A 232 -2.79 -18.99 -7.19
N SER A 233 -2.02 -18.09 -7.81
CA SER A 233 -2.28 -16.65 -7.80
C SER A 233 -3.62 -16.28 -8.42
N LEU A 234 -4.32 -15.33 -7.79
CA LEU A 234 -5.58 -14.77 -8.30
C LEU A 234 -5.35 -13.58 -9.24
N TRP A 235 -4.13 -13.07 -9.35
CA TRP A 235 -3.79 -12.04 -10.34
C TRP A 235 -3.72 -12.62 -11.74
N SER A 236 -4.20 -11.86 -12.73
CA SER A 236 -3.96 -12.16 -14.14
C SER A 236 -2.47 -12.13 -14.46
N GLU A 237 -2.06 -12.87 -15.48
CA GLU A 237 -0.64 -13.06 -15.81
C GLU A 237 0.10 -11.74 -16.05
N ASP A 238 -0.55 -10.80 -16.76
CA ASP A 238 -0.07 -9.44 -17.03
C ASP A 238 0.13 -8.60 -15.76
N VAL A 239 -0.59 -8.92 -14.67
CA VAL A 239 -0.53 -8.17 -13.41
C VAL A 239 0.52 -8.72 -12.47
N ARG A 240 0.82 -10.03 -12.51
CA ARG A 240 1.74 -10.69 -11.57
C ARG A 240 3.12 -10.06 -11.50
N THR A 241 3.64 -9.60 -12.65
CA THR A 241 4.93 -8.90 -12.72
C THR A 241 4.84 -7.46 -12.20
N LEU A 242 3.70 -6.79 -12.38
CA LEU A 242 3.45 -5.45 -11.86
C LEU A 242 3.33 -5.43 -10.34
N VAL A 243 2.72 -6.48 -9.76
CA VAL A 243 2.54 -6.64 -8.30
C VAL A 243 3.57 -7.60 -7.69
N ALA A 244 4.71 -7.77 -8.36
CA ALA A 244 5.80 -8.60 -7.87
C ALA A 244 6.20 -8.18 -6.46
N TYR A 245 6.53 -9.18 -5.64
CA TYR A 245 6.79 -8.99 -4.22
C TYR A 245 7.98 -8.06 -3.97
N ARG A 246 7.79 -7.02 -3.16
CA ARG A 246 8.83 -6.08 -2.73
C ARG A 246 8.82 -5.96 -1.22
N ASN A 247 9.98 -6.14 -0.58
CA ASN A 247 10.13 -6.07 0.87
C ASN A 247 11.03 -4.90 1.25
N GLY A 248 10.64 -3.70 0.84
CA GLY A 248 11.44 -2.49 0.91
C GLY A 248 11.52 -1.85 -0.47
N GLU A 249 11.08 -0.60 -0.59
CA GLU A 249 10.99 0.06 -1.90
C GLU A 249 11.28 1.56 -1.78
N ILE A 250 12.02 2.09 -2.76
CA ILE A 250 12.21 3.54 -2.93
C ILE A 250 11.01 4.10 -3.66
N ILE A 251 10.19 4.88 -2.96
CA ILE A 251 9.02 5.52 -3.57
C ILE A 251 9.36 6.88 -4.16
N ALA A 252 10.36 7.59 -3.61
CA ALA A 252 10.82 8.85 -4.20
C ALA A 252 12.29 9.09 -3.89
N ALA A 253 12.99 9.77 -4.80
CA ALA A 253 14.29 10.36 -4.51
C ALA A 253 14.46 11.61 -5.37
N GLY A 254 15.10 12.62 -4.83
CA GLY A 254 15.22 13.92 -5.49
C GLY A 254 16.17 14.85 -4.74
N PHE A 255 16.39 16.02 -5.32
CA PHE A 255 17.12 17.10 -4.67
C PHE A 255 16.18 18.05 -3.94
N ALA A 256 16.65 18.63 -2.85
CA ALA A 256 15.85 19.42 -1.92
C ALA A 256 16.63 20.62 -1.38
N GLY A 257 16.02 21.81 -1.48
CA GLY A 257 16.57 23.07 -0.97
C GLY A 257 16.27 23.31 0.52
N ALA A 258 15.51 22.41 1.15
CA ALA A 258 15.17 22.39 2.57
C ALA A 258 14.86 20.94 3.01
N GLU A 259 14.93 20.66 4.31
CA GLU A 259 14.41 19.41 4.86
C GLU A 259 12.89 19.49 5.01
N GLU A 260 12.20 18.38 4.74
CA GLU A 260 10.75 18.27 4.89
C GLU A 260 10.39 17.06 5.76
N PRO A 261 9.55 17.23 6.80
CA PRO A 261 9.12 16.10 7.61
C PRO A 261 8.25 15.15 6.77
N VAL A 262 8.37 13.84 7.00
CA VAL A 262 7.62 12.80 6.27
C VAL A 262 6.13 13.13 6.14
N LYS A 263 5.50 13.60 7.23
CA LYS A 263 4.07 13.99 7.24
C LYS A 263 3.72 15.10 6.24
N ALA A 264 4.61 16.06 6.00
CA ALA A 264 4.41 17.09 4.99
C ALA A 264 4.59 16.50 3.58
N MET A 265 5.58 15.63 3.40
CA MET A 265 5.81 14.91 2.14
C MET A 265 4.62 14.04 1.73
N GLU A 266 3.86 13.50 2.70
CA GLU A 266 2.63 12.75 2.42
C GLU A 266 1.51 13.59 1.82
N LYS A 267 1.46 14.90 2.10
CA LYS A 267 0.42 15.76 1.57
C LYS A 267 0.67 16.10 0.11
N ASP A 268 1.78 16.76 -0.18
CA ASP A 268 1.92 17.50 -1.45
C ASP A 268 3.14 17.07 -2.27
N HIS A 269 4.04 16.26 -1.72
CA HIS A 269 5.32 15.90 -2.36
C HIS A 269 6.22 17.11 -2.74
N ALA A 270 5.83 18.35 -2.40
CA ALA A 270 6.51 19.56 -2.83
C ALA A 270 7.71 19.86 -1.93
N VAL A 271 8.82 19.15 -2.13
CA VAL A 271 10.10 19.57 -1.58
C VAL A 271 10.66 20.65 -2.51
N PRO A 272 10.92 21.89 -2.04
CA PRO A 272 11.40 22.95 -2.93
C PRO A 272 12.71 22.53 -3.60
N PRO A 273 12.82 22.61 -4.95
CA PRO A 273 14.08 22.27 -5.60
C PRO A 273 15.17 23.26 -5.18
N PRO A 274 16.43 22.83 -5.00
CA PRO A 274 17.52 23.75 -4.74
C PRO A 274 17.71 24.73 -5.90
N THR A 275 18.06 25.95 -5.55
CA THR A 275 18.54 26.99 -6.47
C THR A 275 20.00 27.29 -6.17
N ALA A 276 20.66 28.08 -7.03
CA ALA A 276 22.02 28.55 -6.77
C ALA A 276 22.18 29.28 -5.42
N ALA A 277 21.09 29.89 -4.91
CA ALA A 277 21.07 30.65 -3.67
C ALA A 277 20.61 29.85 -2.43
N SER A 278 20.06 28.65 -2.62
CA SER A 278 19.54 27.83 -1.51
C SER A 278 20.57 27.65 -0.40
N GLU A 279 20.16 27.76 0.86
CA GLU A 279 21.06 27.61 2.00
C GLU A 279 21.64 26.21 2.13
N VAL A 280 20.89 25.21 1.67
CA VAL A 280 21.30 23.81 1.64
C VAL A 280 21.06 23.22 0.26
N LEU A 281 21.89 22.26 -0.11
CA LEU A 281 21.67 21.36 -1.25
C LEU A 281 21.65 19.95 -0.68
N LEU A 282 20.45 19.39 -0.61
CA LEU A 282 20.18 18.07 -0.08
C LEU A 282 19.76 17.13 -1.20
N PHE A 283 20.02 15.85 -1.00
CA PHE A 283 19.40 14.73 -1.68
C PHE A 283 18.55 13.99 -0.67
N TYR A 284 17.29 13.73 -1.03
CA TYR A 284 16.36 13.00 -0.20
C TYR A 284 15.99 11.67 -0.83
N VAL A 285 15.66 10.71 0.03
CA VAL A 285 15.09 9.42 -0.34
C VAL A 285 13.89 9.18 0.54
N ARG A 286 12.72 8.94 -0.07
CA ARG A 286 11.56 8.35 0.57
C ARG A 286 11.51 6.86 0.25
N ALA A 287 11.33 6.06 1.28
CA ALA A 287 11.22 4.62 1.14
C ALA A 287 10.14 4.06 2.07
N ILE A 288 9.62 2.89 1.72
CA ILE A 288 8.61 2.17 2.48
C ILE A 288 9.12 0.78 2.85
N ASN A 289 8.58 0.23 3.94
CA ASN A 289 8.85 -1.14 4.38
C ASN A 289 10.34 -1.46 4.63
N LEU A 290 11.09 -0.49 5.16
CA LEU A 290 12.48 -0.72 5.55
C LEU A 290 12.54 -1.41 6.92
N LYS A 291 13.54 -2.26 7.10
CA LYS A 291 13.78 -3.04 8.32
C LYS A 291 14.94 -2.48 9.13
N ARG A 292 14.92 -2.77 10.43
CA ARG A 292 16.11 -2.63 11.29
C ARG A 292 17.29 -3.35 10.62
N GLY A 293 18.43 -2.69 10.56
CA GLY A 293 19.64 -3.22 9.93
C GLY A 293 19.75 -2.94 8.43
N ASP A 294 18.68 -2.49 7.75
CA ASP A 294 18.80 -2.02 6.38
C ASP A 294 19.76 -0.83 6.32
N ARG A 295 20.57 -0.80 5.27
CA ARG A 295 21.60 0.21 5.07
C ARG A 295 21.23 1.05 3.84
N VAL A 296 21.06 2.35 4.04
CA VAL A 296 20.76 3.32 2.98
C VAL A 296 22.02 4.08 2.66
N THR A 297 22.56 3.89 1.46
CA THR A 297 23.75 4.57 0.94
C THR A 297 23.33 5.57 -0.12
N ILE A 298 23.67 6.85 0.08
CA ILE A 298 23.38 7.95 -0.83
C ILE A 298 24.70 8.54 -1.31
N LYS A 299 24.82 8.77 -2.61
CA LYS A 299 25.96 9.45 -3.23
C LYS A 299 25.47 10.62 -4.08
N ILE A 300 26.20 11.72 -4.06
CA ILE A 300 25.96 12.91 -4.86
C ILE A 300 27.27 13.27 -5.55
N ARG A 301 27.24 13.50 -6.86
CA ARG A 301 28.34 14.01 -7.68
C ARG A 301 28.04 15.43 -8.11
N ALA A 302 29.06 16.29 -8.04
CA ALA A 302 29.00 17.69 -8.46
C ALA A 302 29.18 17.83 -9.99
N PRO A 303 28.88 19.01 -10.55
CA PRO A 303 29.04 19.29 -11.99
C PRO A 303 30.46 19.07 -12.53
N ASP A 304 31.47 19.28 -11.70
CA ASP A 304 32.88 19.06 -12.03
C ASP A 304 33.34 17.60 -11.93
N GLY A 305 32.40 16.66 -11.72
CA GLY A 305 32.67 15.23 -11.60
C GLY A 305 33.17 14.78 -10.23
N ARG A 306 33.46 15.68 -9.29
CA ARG A 306 33.92 15.31 -7.95
C ARG A 306 32.79 14.84 -7.05
N ASP A 307 33.13 14.02 -6.07
CA ASP A 307 32.20 13.57 -5.04
C ASP A 307 31.73 14.76 -4.19
N PHE A 308 30.43 15.07 -4.29
CA PHE A 308 29.81 16.11 -3.50
C PHE A 308 29.47 15.60 -2.10
N ARG A 309 28.89 14.40 -1.99
CA ARG A 309 28.54 13.75 -0.71
C ARG A 309 28.52 12.24 -0.89
N SER A 310 29.02 11.53 0.12
CA SER A 310 28.78 10.11 0.33
C SER A 310 28.25 9.95 1.75
N PHE A 311 27.16 9.21 1.90
CA PHE A 311 26.48 9.04 3.18
C PHE A 311 25.90 7.64 3.27
N THR A 312 26.07 7.02 4.44
CA THR A 312 25.50 5.70 4.72
C THR A 312 24.85 5.74 6.09
N GLN A 313 23.60 5.29 6.16
CA GLN A 313 22.86 5.14 7.41
C GLN A 313 22.38 3.70 7.56
N THR A 314 22.63 3.11 8.72
CA THR A 314 22.00 1.85 9.14
C THR A 314 20.76 2.16 9.97
N LEU A 315 19.62 1.56 9.63
CA LEU A 315 18.38 1.79 10.36
C LEU A 315 18.36 1.08 11.72
N GLY A 316 18.10 1.85 12.78
CA GLY A 316 17.98 1.32 14.14
C GLY A 316 16.61 0.69 14.46
N ALA A 317 15.63 0.77 13.57
CA ALA A 317 14.29 0.22 13.75
C ALA A 317 13.60 0.00 12.40
N ASN A 318 12.55 -0.81 12.38
CA ASN A 318 11.67 -0.94 11.22
C ASN A 318 10.97 0.41 10.94
N LYS A 319 10.75 0.70 9.66
CA LYS A 319 10.10 1.91 9.17
C LYS A 319 9.09 1.55 8.09
N ALA A 320 7.80 1.66 8.41
CA ALA A 320 6.73 1.54 7.42
C ALA A 320 6.89 2.61 6.33
N VAL A 321 7.23 3.83 6.74
CA VAL A 321 7.60 4.96 5.87
C VAL A 321 8.83 5.65 6.44
N SER A 322 9.77 6.04 5.59
CA SER A 322 10.95 6.82 5.95
C SER A 322 11.23 7.91 4.92
N ALA A 323 11.83 9.00 5.39
CA ALA A 323 12.53 9.96 4.55
C ALA A 323 13.92 10.19 5.15
N ILE A 324 14.95 10.12 4.31
CA ILE A 324 16.34 10.33 4.70
C ILE A 324 16.90 11.43 3.81
N PHE A 325 17.51 12.43 4.43
CA PHE A 325 18.12 13.58 3.76
C PHE A 325 19.63 13.58 4.02
N THR A 326 20.40 13.96 3.01
CA THR A 326 21.85 14.17 3.14
C THR A 326 22.32 15.20 2.13
N GLY A 327 23.34 15.98 2.47
CA GLY A 327 23.81 17.03 1.57
C GLY A 327 24.81 17.95 2.23
N LYS A 328 24.86 19.21 1.79
CA LYS A 328 25.76 20.22 2.37
C LYS A 328 25.00 21.53 2.59
N ARG A 329 25.44 22.28 3.61
CA ARG A 329 25.10 23.70 3.77
C ARG A 329 26.02 24.53 2.90
N ARG A 330 25.47 25.59 2.30
CA ARG A 330 26.17 26.50 1.41
C ARG A 330 27.18 27.33 2.22
N THR A 331 28.45 27.28 1.83
CA THR A 331 29.53 28.08 2.45
C THR A 331 30.07 29.15 1.50
N LYS A 332 29.81 29.04 0.21
CA LYS A 332 30.15 30.02 -0.82
C LYS A 332 28.94 30.90 -1.17
N PRO A 333 29.11 32.05 -1.85
CA PRO A 333 27.98 32.90 -2.22
C PRO A 333 26.91 32.19 -3.06
N ARG A 334 27.29 31.22 -3.88
CA ARG A 334 26.40 30.40 -4.71
C ARG A 334 26.86 28.94 -4.76
N TRP A 335 25.93 28.03 -5.03
CA TRP A 335 26.26 26.68 -5.47
C TRP A 335 26.92 26.69 -6.85
N MET A 336 27.70 25.66 -7.16
CA MET A 336 28.30 25.50 -8.48
C MET A 336 27.18 25.31 -9.50
N ALA A 337 27.22 26.06 -10.59
CA ALA A 337 26.29 25.86 -11.69
C ALA A 337 26.58 24.53 -12.42
N GLY A 338 25.55 23.97 -13.03
CA GLY A 338 25.61 22.73 -13.79
C GLY A 338 24.90 21.57 -13.11
N ARG A 339 25.16 20.37 -13.63
CA ARG A 339 24.42 19.15 -13.29
C ARG A 339 24.99 18.43 -12.07
N TYR A 340 24.18 18.31 -11.04
CA TYR A 340 24.39 17.38 -9.95
C TYR A 340 23.72 16.05 -10.26
N VAL A 341 24.36 14.95 -9.86
CA VAL A 341 23.82 13.60 -10.05
C VAL A 341 23.81 12.88 -8.72
N GLY A 342 22.65 12.42 -8.29
CA GLY A 342 22.45 11.66 -7.07
C GLY A 342 22.09 10.20 -7.34
N SER A 343 22.48 9.34 -6.42
CA SER A 343 22.06 7.95 -6.38
C SER A 343 21.79 7.48 -4.96
N VAL A 344 20.93 6.48 -4.84
CA VAL A 344 20.66 5.77 -3.59
C VAL A 344 20.67 4.26 -3.84
N GLU A 345 21.23 3.53 -2.88
CA GLU A 345 21.15 2.09 -2.77
C GLU A 345 20.69 1.72 -1.36
N ILE A 346 19.76 0.79 -1.25
CA ILE A 346 19.31 0.20 0.00
C ILE A 346 19.70 -1.27 0.00
N THR A 347 20.47 -1.68 1.00
CA THR A 347 20.85 -3.08 1.19
C THR A 347 20.25 -3.67 2.46
N ARG A 348 19.94 -4.98 2.42
CA ARG A 348 19.56 -5.79 3.57
C ARG A 348 20.52 -6.97 3.66
N GLY A 349 21.36 -6.97 4.70
CA GLY A 349 22.52 -7.86 4.72
C GLY A 349 23.41 -7.59 3.51
N ALA A 350 23.68 -8.62 2.71
CA ALA A 350 24.47 -8.52 1.47
C ALA A 350 23.63 -8.17 0.22
N ALA A 351 22.30 -8.28 0.28
CA ALA A 351 21.44 -8.10 -0.89
C ALA A 351 21.08 -6.62 -1.10
N VAL A 352 21.12 -6.16 -2.36
CA VAL A 352 20.55 -4.88 -2.77
C VAL A 352 19.04 -5.08 -2.94
N ILE A 353 18.23 -4.39 -2.13
CA ILE A 353 16.76 -4.53 -2.13
C ILE A 353 16.07 -3.41 -2.90
N ALA A 354 16.72 -2.25 -3.05
CA ALA A 354 16.25 -1.16 -3.89
C ALA A 354 17.42 -0.27 -4.31
N ARG A 355 17.40 0.25 -5.53
CA ARG A 355 18.40 1.20 -6.02
C ARG A 355 17.74 2.23 -6.95
N ARG A 356 18.22 3.47 -6.91
CA ARG A 356 17.89 4.50 -7.88
C ARG A 356 19.14 5.29 -8.23
N GLU A 357 19.43 5.43 -9.52
CA GLU A 357 20.60 6.13 -10.04
C GLU A 357 20.17 7.21 -11.02
N GLY A 358 21.09 8.13 -11.34
CA GLY A 358 20.86 9.15 -12.37
C GLY A 358 19.80 10.17 -12.00
N VAL A 359 19.50 10.38 -10.72
CA VAL A 359 18.60 11.45 -10.30
C VAL A 359 19.36 12.77 -10.43
N THR A 360 18.84 13.72 -11.20
CA THR A 360 19.57 14.95 -11.55
C THR A 360 18.97 16.20 -10.92
N LEU A 361 19.84 17.21 -10.75
CA LEU A 361 19.48 18.60 -10.48
C LEU A 361 20.38 19.47 -11.35
N ASP A 362 19.79 20.33 -12.16
CA ASP A 362 20.53 21.33 -12.93
C ASP A 362 20.42 22.69 -12.24
N ILE A 363 21.54 23.22 -11.73
CA ILE A 363 21.61 24.58 -11.18
C ILE A 363 22.02 25.53 -12.29
N ALA A 364 21.19 26.53 -12.59
CA ALA A 364 21.47 27.52 -13.63
C ALA A 364 22.68 28.41 -13.31
N GLU A 365 23.37 28.89 -14.35
CA GLU A 365 24.59 29.71 -14.27
C GLU A 365 24.40 31.16 -13.77
N ARG A 366 23.15 31.61 -13.56
CA ARG A 366 22.85 33.03 -13.29
C ARG A 366 23.74 33.65 -12.22
#